data_AF-A0A6C0AI89-F1
#
_entry.id   AF-A0A6C0AI89-F1
#
_cell.length_a   1.000
_cell.length_b   1.000
_cell.length_c   1.000
_cell.angle_alpha   90.00
_cell.angle_beta   90.00
_cell.angle_gamma   90.00
#
_symmetry.space_group_name_H-M   'P 1'
#
loop_
_entity.id
_entity.type
_entity.pdbx_description
1 polymer ?
#
loop_
_entity_poly.entity_id
_entity_poly.type
_entity_poly.pdbx_seq_one_letter_code
_entity_poly.pdbx_strand_id
1 'polypeptide(L)'
;MALQHVPAKWNQELSLAAVTSYGWALQYVSTKTREICLAAVKQNGLALEFVPTGLNQALSMEAVKNTGLALQYVLTKTREICLAAVEQNRAALDYVPANMRESIANTKGMLGKIKGLFGFGRRTRRKPPKRYRYI
;
A
#
# COMPACT_ATOMS: atom_id res chain seq x y z
N MET A 1 -3.94 -24.01 -44.26
CA MET A 1 -4.16 -22.61 -43.84
C MET A 1 -5.29 -22.60 -42.83
N ALA A 2 -5.08 -22.19 -41.56
CA ALA A 2 -6.16 -21.75 -40.63
C ALA A 2 -5.67 -21.36 -39.21
N LEU A 3 -4.57 -20.62 -39.04
CA LEU A 3 -4.14 -20.15 -37.71
C LEU A 3 -3.83 -18.64 -37.65
N GLN A 4 -4.40 -17.83 -38.55
CA GLN A 4 -4.13 -16.38 -38.59
C GLN A 4 -5.31 -15.48 -38.24
N HIS A 5 -6.43 -16.03 -37.77
CA HIS A 5 -7.56 -15.23 -37.30
C HIS A 5 -7.92 -15.57 -35.85
N VAL A 6 -7.03 -15.21 -34.93
CA VAL A 6 -7.50 -14.76 -33.62
C VAL A 6 -7.81 -13.28 -33.80
N PRO A 7 -9.09 -12.87 -33.95
CA PRO A 7 -9.41 -11.49 -34.24
C PRO A 7 -8.95 -10.62 -33.05
N ALA A 8 -8.20 -9.57 -33.35
CA ALA A 8 -7.66 -8.64 -32.34
C ALA A 8 -8.73 -8.07 -31.38
N LYS A 9 -10.01 -8.10 -31.77
CA LYS A 9 -11.16 -7.74 -30.93
C LYS A 9 -11.46 -8.73 -29.81
N TRP A 10 -11.29 -10.04 -30.03
CA TRP A 10 -11.50 -11.05 -28.98
C TRP A 10 -10.47 -10.94 -27.87
N ASN A 11 -9.26 -10.45 -28.18
CA ASN A 11 -8.23 -10.23 -27.17
C ASN A 11 -8.63 -9.17 -26.16
N GLN A 12 -9.45 -8.16 -26.51
CA GLN A 12 -9.79 -7.09 -25.58
C GLN A 12 -10.80 -7.55 -24.52
N GLU A 13 -11.92 -8.16 -24.91
CA GLU A 13 -12.88 -8.74 -23.96
C GLU A 13 -12.25 -9.83 -23.11
N LEU A 14 -11.47 -10.72 -23.74
CA LEU A 14 -10.79 -11.80 -23.03
C LEU A 14 -9.72 -11.27 -22.08
N SER A 15 -8.98 -10.23 -22.48
CA SER A 15 -8.03 -9.55 -21.59
C SER A 15 -8.74 -8.91 -20.40
N LEU A 16 -9.88 -8.24 -20.62
CA LEU A 16 -10.71 -7.65 -19.57
C LEU A 16 -11.22 -8.73 -18.61
N ALA A 17 -11.79 -9.82 -19.12
CA ALA A 17 -12.24 -10.95 -18.30
C ALA A 17 -11.09 -11.61 -17.52
N ALA A 18 -9.89 -11.66 -18.12
CA ALA A 18 -8.70 -12.16 -17.46
C ALA A 18 -8.21 -11.22 -16.35
N VAL A 19 -8.15 -9.90 -16.58
CA VAL A 19 -7.71 -8.94 -15.54
C VAL A 19 -8.73 -8.73 -14.43
N THR A 20 -10.03 -8.90 -14.70
CA THR A 20 -11.06 -8.90 -13.64
C THR A 20 -10.95 -10.13 -12.74
N SER A 21 -10.54 -11.27 -13.30
CA SER A 21 -10.33 -12.49 -12.53
C SER A 21 -8.97 -12.50 -11.83
N TYR A 22 -7.92 -12.07 -12.53
CA TYR A 22 -6.52 -12.10 -12.11
C TYR A 22 -5.82 -10.80 -12.49
N GLY A 23 -5.63 -9.88 -11.55
CA GLY A 23 -4.98 -8.58 -11.83
C GLY A 23 -3.57 -8.70 -12.44
N TRP A 24 -2.84 -9.79 -12.18
CA TRP A 24 -1.52 -10.06 -12.79
C TRP A 24 -1.58 -10.55 -14.24
N ALA A 25 -2.76 -10.92 -14.76
CA ALA A 25 -2.93 -11.30 -16.15
C ALA A 25 -2.49 -10.20 -17.12
N LEU A 26 -2.41 -8.94 -16.66
CA LEU A 26 -1.88 -7.80 -17.41
C LEU A 26 -0.48 -8.07 -18.00
N GLN A 27 0.34 -8.90 -17.35
CA GLN A 27 1.66 -9.30 -17.86
C GLN A 27 1.57 -9.96 -19.25
N TYR A 28 0.54 -10.77 -19.48
CA TYR A 28 0.34 -11.55 -20.72
C TYR A 28 -0.45 -10.79 -21.79
N VAL A 29 -1.01 -9.63 -21.46
CA VAL A 29 -1.78 -8.82 -22.40
C VAL A 29 -0.83 -8.06 -23.33
N SER A 30 -0.90 -8.34 -24.63
CA SER A 30 -0.09 -7.65 -25.64
C SER A 30 -0.49 -6.18 -25.82
N THR A 31 -1.79 -5.91 -25.86
CA THR A 31 -2.37 -4.56 -26.02
C THR A 31 -2.83 -3.99 -24.69
N LYS A 32 -1.93 -3.29 -23.99
CA LYS A 32 -2.23 -2.64 -22.72
C LYS A 32 -2.87 -1.27 -22.95
N THR A 33 -4.19 -1.22 -23.05
CA THR A 33 -4.93 0.05 -23.08
C THR A 33 -5.15 0.59 -21.68
N ARG A 34 -5.48 1.88 -21.57
CA ARG A 34 -5.79 2.53 -20.29
C ARG A 34 -6.90 1.81 -19.52
N GLU A 35 -7.95 1.37 -20.21
CA GLU A 35 -9.09 0.68 -19.61
C GLU A 35 -8.70 -0.66 -19.00
N ILE A 36 -7.93 -1.48 -19.72
CA ILE A 36 -7.46 -2.79 -19.23
C ILE A 36 -6.53 -2.59 -18.02
N CYS A 37 -5.60 -1.63 -18.12
CA CYS A 37 -4.69 -1.32 -17.01
C CYS A 37 -5.46 -0.84 -15.78
N LEU A 38 -6.49 0.00 -15.96
CA LEU A 38 -7.32 0.50 -14.88
C LEU A 38 -8.15 -0.61 -14.23
N ALA A 39 -8.73 -1.52 -15.03
CA ALA A 39 -9.44 -2.68 -14.52
C ALA A 39 -8.49 -3.60 -13.71
N ALA A 40 -7.29 -3.87 -14.23
CA ALA A 40 -6.29 -4.67 -13.54
C ALA A 40 -5.83 -4.05 -12.21
N VAL A 41 -5.58 -2.73 -12.20
CA VAL A 41 -5.18 -1.96 -11.01
C VAL A 41 -6.30 -1.91 -9.97
N LYS A 42 -7.57 -1.79 -10.41
CA LYS A 42 -8.74 -1.88 -9.53
C LYS A 42 -8.92 -3.27 -8.93
N GLN A 43 -8.54 -4.32 -9.66
CA GLN A 43 -8.59 -5.67 -9.15
C GLN A 43 -7.42 -5.97 -8.20
N ASN A 44 -6.21 -5.55 -8.55
CA ASN A 44 -5.01 -5.70 -7.75
C ASN A 44 -4.08 -4.49 -7.96
N GLY A 45 -3.88 -3.67 -6.92
CA GLY A 45 -3.04 -2.48 -7.04
C GLY A 45 -1.58 -2.79 -7.41
N LEU A 46 -1.09 -4.01 -7.14
CA LEU A 46 0.25 -4.45 -7.54
C LEU A 46 0.39 -4.66 -9.07
N ALA A 47 -0.72 -4.75 -9.81
CA ALA A 47 -0.69 -4.85 -11.27
C ALA A 47 -0.05 -3.63 -11.95
N LEU A 48 0.14 -2.52 -11.20
CA LEU A 48 0.85 -1.32 -11.65
C LEU A 48 2.28 -1.64 -12.15
N GLU A 49 2.91 -2.72 -11.66
CA GLU A 49 4.21 -3.20 -12.14
C GLU A 49 4.25 -3.47 -13.65
N PHE A 50 3.15 -3.96 -14.22
CA PHE A 50 3.06 -4.32 -15.63
C PHE A 50 2.47 -3.20 -16.51
N VAL A 51 2.12 -2.06 -15.91
CA VAL A 51 1.54 -0.92 -16.62
C VAL A 51 2.66 -0.14 -17.33
N PRO A 52 2.47 0.26 -18.60
CA PRO A 52 3.43 1.09 -19.30
C PRO A 52 3.64 2.44 -18.59
N THR A 53 4.88 2.94 -18.63
CA THR A 53 5.31 4.15 -17.90
C THR A 53 4.41 5.37 -18.16
N GLY A 54 3.91 5.53 -19.38
CA GLY A 54 3.00 6.64 -19.75
C GLY A 54 1.65 6.64 -19.04
N LEU A 55 1.16 5.48 -18.58
CA LEU A 55 -0.11 5.36 -17.84
C LEU A 55 0.09 5.22 -16.32
N ASN A 56 1.31 4.90 -15.88
CA ASN A 56 1.62 4.67 -14.48
C ASN A 56 1.27 5.88 -13.61
N GLN A 57 1.59 7.10 -14.05
CA GLN A 57 1.28 8.31 -13.28
C GLN A 57 -0.24 8.51 -13.07
N ALA A 58 -1.06 8.32 -14.12
CA ALA A 58 -2.50 8.48 -14.02
C ALA A 58 -3.17 7.39 -13.16
N LEU A 59 -2.61 6.18 -13.15
CA LEU A 59 -3.16 5.03 -12.40
C LEU A 59 -2.55 4.88 -11.01
N SER A 60 -1.44 5.54 -10.71
CA SER A 60 -0.70 5.43 -9.45
C SER A 60 -1.58 5.72 -8.23
N MET A 61 -2.38 6.78 -8.29
CA MET A 61 -3.31 7.15 -7.21
C MET A 61 -4.37 6.09 -6.98
N GLU A 62 -4.91 5.51 -8.06
CA GLU A 62 -5.93 4.46 -7.97
C GLU A 62 -5.33 3.17 -7.40
N ALA A 63 -4.13 2.81 -7.85
CA ALA A 63 -3.38 1.66 -7.37
C ALA A 63 -3.06 1.77 -5.88
N VAL A 64 -2.61 2.94 -5.45
CA VAL A 64 -2.25 3.21 -4.07
C VAL A 64 -3.48 3.21 -3.15
N LYS A 65 -4.62 3.76 -3.61
CA LYS A 65 -5.89 3.65 -2.88
C LYS A 65 -6.34 2.20 -2.70
N ASN A 66 -6.15 1.38 -3.72
CA ASN A 66 -6.54 -0.03 -3.68
C ASN A 66 -5.54 -0.91 -2.91
N THR A 67 -4.23 -0.66 -3.05
CA THR A 67 -3.16 -1.39 -2.39
C THR A 67 -2.00 -0.44 -2.10
N GLY A 68 -1.79 -0.06 -0.84
CA GLY A 68 -0.77 0.91 -0.42
C GLY A 68 0.65 0.44 -0.72
N LEU A 69 0.88 -0.87 -0.78
CA LEU A 69 2.16 -1.46 -1.20
C LEU A 69 2.47 -1.23 -2.70
N ALA A 70 1.48 -0.89 -3.52
CA ALA A 70 1.68 -0.54 -4.93
C ALA A 70 2.63 0.66 -5.12
N LEU A 71 2.86 1.45 -4.06
CA LEU A 71 3.85 2.53 -4.03
C LEU A 71 5.23 2.07 -4.52
N GLN A 72 5.61 0.81 -4.29
CA GLN A 72 6.87 0.24 -4.77
C GLN A 72 7.07 0.43 -6.29
N TYR A 73 6.00 0.22 -7.06
CA TYR A 73 5.99 0.22 -8.53
C TYR A 73 5.67 1.58 -9.15
N VAL A 74 5.39 2.60 -8.34
CA VAL A 74 5.18 3.97 -8.83
C VAL A 74 6.54 4.57 -9.21
N LEU A 75 6.71 4.99 -10.47
CA LEU A 75 7.92 5.69 -10.91
C LEU A 75 8.05 7.06 -10.21
N THR A 76 7.02 7.90 -10.33
CA THR A 76 6.99 9.25 -9.79
C THR A 76 6.26 9.29 -8.46
N LYS A 77 7.00 9.06 -7.38
CA LYS A 77 6.48 9.12 -6.01
C LYS A 77 6.34 10.58 -5.58
N THR A 78 5.13 11.12 -5.64
CA THR A 78 4.82 12.44 -5.06
C THR A 78 4.45 12.30 -3.58
N ARG A 79 4.54 13.41 -2.84
CA ARG A 79 4.16 13.45 -1.42
C ARG A 79 2.71 12.99 -1.21
N GLU A 80 1.81 13.39 -2.09
CA GLU A 80 0.39 13.03 -2.02
C GLU A 80 0.16 11.52 -2.19
N ILE A 81 0.81 10.89 -3.18
CA ILE A 81 0.74 9.45 -3.41
C ILE A 81 1.32 8.70 -2.19
N CYS A 82 2.47 9.14 -1.68
CA CYS A 82 3.09 8.52 -0.52
C CYS A 82 2.23 8.64 0.73
N LEU A 83 1.59 9.80 0.96
CA LEU A 83 0.65 9.99 2.05
C LEU A 83 -0.51 9.00 1.94
N ALA A 84 -1.22 8.99 0.80
CA ALA A 84 -2.34 8.09 0.56
C ALA A 84 -1.96 6.61 0.76
N ALA A 85 -0.77 6.19 0.30
CA ALA A 85 -0.26 4.84 0.49
C ALA A 85 -0.08 4.47 1.96
N VAL A 86 0.49 5.38 2.75
CA VAL A 86 0.73 5.19 4.18
C VAL A 86 -0.57 5.23 4.98
N GLU A 87 -1.55 6.05 4.57
CA GLU A 87 -2.89 6.03 5.17
C GLU A 87 -3.57 4.68 4.97
N GLN A 88 -3.39 4.10 3.78
CA GLN A 88 -4.01 2.85 3.39
C GLN A 88 -3.30 1.64 4.01
N ASN A 89 -1.97 1.61 3.93
CA ASN A 89 -1.15 0.58 4.56
C ASN A 89 0.13 1.19 5.13
N ARG A 90 0.28 1.09 6.45
CA ARG A 90 1.46 1.61 7.15
C ARG A 90 2.77 0.96 6.69
N ALA A 91 2.74 -0.28 6.21
CA ALA A 91 3.92 -0.96 5.66
C ALA A 91 4.43 -0.31 4.36
N ALA A 92 3.61 0.53 3.69
CA ALA A 92 4.06 1.30 2.53
C ALA A 92 5.16 2.32 2.89
N LEU A 93 5.34 2.67 4.17
CA LEU A 93 6.42 3.55 4.65
C LEU A 93 7.82 3.06 4.27
N ASP A 94 8.02 1.75 4.14
CA ASP A 94 9.31 1.17 3.77
C ASP A 94 9.67 1.46 2.30
N TYR A 95 8.68 1.74 1.46
CA TYR A 95 8.85 2.08 0.04
C TYR A 95 8.88 3.58 -0.24
N VAL A 96 8.66 4.42 0.77
CA VAL A 96 8.77 5.87 0.66
C VAL A 96 10.26 6.25 0.64
N PRO A 97 10.69 7.13 -0.28
CA PRO A 97 12.09 7.58 -0.31
C PRO A 97 12.44 8.32 0.99
N ALA A 98 13.66 8.13 1.47
CA ALA A 98 14.10 8.58 2.79
C ALA A 98 13.89 10.09 3.02
N ASN A 99 14.05 10.89 1.97
CA ASN A 99 13.84 12.34 1.98
C ASN A 99 12.41 12.77 2.35
N MET A 100 11.39 11.97 2.01
CA MET A 100 9.97 12.26 2.33
C MET A 100 9.44 11.40 3.48
N ARG A 101 10.09 10.26 3.76
CA ARG A 101 9.70 9.31 4.80
C ARG A 101 9.56 9.96 6.17
N GLU A 102 10.51 10.80 6.59
CA GLU A 102 10.45 11.45 7.90
C GLU A 102 9.28 12.42 8.00
N SER A 103 9.06 13.24 6.96
CA SER A 103 7.94 14.19 6.93
C SER A 103 6.60 13.45 7.02
N ILE A 104 6.43 12.37 6.26
CA ILE A 104 5.19 11.57 6.21
C ILE A 104 4.99 10.76 7.52
N ALA A 105 6.04 10.13 8.04
CA ALA A 105 6.00 9.39 9.30
C ALA A 105 5.66 10.30 10.49
N ASN A 106 6.18 11.53 10.49
CA ASN A 106 5.94 12.51 11.55
C ASN A 106 4.57 13.17 11.46
N THR A 107 4.02 13.40 10.26
CA THR A 107 2.67 13.96 10.10
C THR A 107 1.57 13.09 10.74
N LYS A 108 1.86 11.81 11.04
CA LYS A 108 0.96 10.89 11.73
C LYS A 108 1.55 10.24 12.98
N GLY A 109 2.42 10.94 13.71
CA GLY A 109 2.78 10.47 15.04
C GLY A 109 1.54 10.08 15.88
N MET A 110 1.44 8.81 16.28
CA MET A 110 1.27 8.48 17.70
C MET A 110 -0.08 8.78 18.41
N LEU A 111 -1.25 8.68 17.79
CA LEU A 111 -2.51 8.73 18.58
C LEU A 111 -2.90 7.41 19.28
N GLY A 112 -2.27 6.27 18.96
CA GLY A 112 -2.83 4.97 19.38
C GLY A 112 -2.03 4.06 20.33
N LYS A 113 -0.69 4.14 20.41
CA LYS A 113 0.09 3.03 21.01
C LYS A 113 1.20 3.36 22.01
N ILE A 114 1.33 4.61 22.49
CA ILE A 114 2.41 4.97 23.46
C ILE A 114 1.90 5.40 24.86
N LYS A 115 0.67 5.11 25.28
CA LYS A 115 0.29 5.22 26.71
C LYS A 115 -0.59 4.07 27.24
N GLY A 116 -0.38 2.85 26.74
CA GLY A 116 -0.83 1.62 27.41
C GLY A 116 0.29 0.80 28.06
N LEU A 117 1.56 1.18 27.84
CA LEU A 117 2.73 0.37 28.25
C LEU A 117 3.65 1.08 29.25
N PHE A 118 3.39 2.34 29.62
CA PHE A 118 3.94 2.89 30.85
C PHE A 118 2.98 2.60 32.01
N GLY A 119 2.90 1.31 32.35
CA GLY A 119 2.55 0.88 33.70
C GLY A 119 3.65 1.33 34.64
N PHE A 120 3.69 2.62 34.97
CA PHE A 120 4.30 3.08 36.21
C PHE A 120 3.46 2.44 37.31
N GLY A 121 3.89 1.26 37.74
CA GLY A 121 3.37 0.62 38.93
C GLY A 121 3.37 1.67 40.02
N ARG A 122 2.17 1.99 40.52
CA ARG A 122 2.03 2.65 41.80
C ARG A 122 2.69 1.71 42.81
N ARG A 123 4.00 1.90 43.06
CA ARG A 123 4.62 1.41 44.29
C ARG A 123 3.92 2.17 45.39
N THR A 124 2.85 1.55 45.88
CA THR A 124 2.25 1.89 47.15
C THR A 124 3.40 2.03 48.14
N ARG A 125 3.50 3.20 48.76
CA ARG A 125 4.40 3.42 49.89
C ARG A 125 4.07 2.35 50.92
N ARG A 126 4.85 1.26 50.98
CA ARG A 126 4.83 0.34 52.11
C ARG A 126 5.29 1.17 53.30
N LYS A 127 4.35 1.48 54.20
CA LYS A 127 4.64 2.07 55.51
C LYS A 127 5.73 1.21 56.18
N PRO A 128 6.75 1.82 56.80
CA PRO A 128 7.74 1.05 57.56
C PRO A 128 7.05 0.35 58.75
N PRO A 129 7.48 -0.86 59.14
CA PRO A 129 6.95 -1.53 60.32
C PRO A 129 7.33 -0.73 61.58
N LYS A 130 6.37 -0.58 62.50
CA LYS A 130 6.60 0.00 63.82
C LYS A 130 7.60 -0.88 64.57
N ARG A 131 8.77 -0.32 64.90
CA ARG A 131 9.68 -0.93 65.89
C ARG A 131 9.00 -0.84 67.26
N TYR A 132 8.53 -1.95 67.80
CA TYR A 132 8.23 -2.06 69.22
C TYR A 132 9.56 -2.22 69.97
N ARG A 133 9.82 -1.29 70.88
CA ARG A 133 10.95 -1.33 71.82
C ARG A 133 10.44 -2.03 73.07
N TYR A 134 10.98 -3.19 73.39
CA TYR A 134 10.78 -3.82 74.70
C TYR A 134 11.66 -3.10 75.71
N ILE A 135 11.03 -2.50 76.73
CA ILE A 135 11.61 -2.26 78.05
C ILE A 135 10.49 -2.57 79.05
#